data_AF-A0A6F9BS10-F1
#
_entry.id   AF-A0A6F9BS10-F1
#
_cell.length_a   1.000
_cell.length_b   1.000
_cell.length_c   1.000
_cell.angle_alpha   90.00
_cell.angle_beta   90.00
_cell.angle_gamma   90.00
#
_symmetry.space_group_name_H-M   'P 1'
#
loop_
_entity.id
_entity.type
_entity.pdbx_description
1 polymer ?
#
loop_
_entity_poly.entity_id
_entity_poly.type
_entity_poly.pdbx_seq_one_letter_code
_entity_poly.pdbx_strand_id
1 'polypeptide(L)'
;MDCELSNVEGKQSIGLDAVEVVGGLYDQVDELVHRLVMLSNQRTQELDFIMEFKSLEQGFKEVTDWIEEVGESRLSTLAELEDSLEQLHSKQTLFRDFYTAAYEHCKGGEALLKRLERWEDVSSAELQVYEVKVRSFWVHLNDFSQRVEDTKTNIDKTVRLYEFFDKVRGTTIAFSVFLSLSASLSLSLFTASASFTRLGVAPAISIAFVFIWIL
;
A
#
# COMPACT_ATOMS: atom_id res chain seq x y z
N MET A 1 -92.06 9.99 29.85
CA MET A 1 -91.13 11.11 29.56
C MET A 1 -89.90 10.57 28.83
N ASP A 2 -90.08 9.55 27.97
CA ASP A 2 -89.00 8.59 27.65
C ASP A 2 -88.61 8.60 26.16
N CYS A 3 -89.20 9.48 25.34
CA CYS A 3 -88.83 9.63 23.92
C CYS A 3 -87.66 10.61 23.69
N GLU A 4 -87.32 11.50 24.63
CA GLU A 4 -86.22 12.46 24.45
C GLU A 4 -84.86 11.90 24.86
N LEU A 5 -84.80 10.98 25.84
CA LEU A 5 -83.54 10.41 26.35
C LEU A 5 -82.88 9.44 25.35
N SER A 6 -83.66 8.61 24.64
CA SER A 6 -83.13 7.69 23.62
C SER A 6 -82.56 8.40 22.38
N ASN A 7 -83.07 9.59 22.07
CA ASN A 7 -82.58 10.42 20.96
C ASN A 7 -81.26 11.15 21.32
N VAL A 8 -81.00 11.38 22.60
CA VAL A 8 -79.76 12.01 23.08
C VAL A 8 -78.63 10.99 23.19
N GLU A 9 -78.89 9.79 23.74
CA GLU A 9 -77.90 8.70 23.83
C GLU A 9 -77.49 8.18 22.44
N GLY A 10 -78.45 8.03 21.52
CA GLY A 10 -78.15 7.65 20.13
C GLY A 10 -77.33 8.71 19.38
N LYS A 11 -77.60 10.00 19.58
CA LYS A 11 -76.79 11.08 18.98
C LYS A 11 -75.40 11.18 19.58
N GLN A 12 -75.26 10.88 20.88
CA GLN A 12 -73.98 10.95 21.58
C GLN A 12 -73.07 9.75 21.24
N SER A 13 -73.62 8.55 21.07
CA SER A 13 -72.90 7.39 20.53
C SER A 13 -72.42 7.63 19.09
N ILE A 14 -73.27 8.13 18.20
CA ILE A 14 -72.90 8.43 16.81
C ILE A 14 -71.83 9.52 16.74
N GLY A 15 -71.89 10.53 17.62
CA GLY A 15 -70.90 11.59 17.70
C GLY A 15 -69.52 11.10 18.18
N LEU A 16 -69.49 10.16 19.12
CA LEU A 16 -68.24 9.54 19.60
C LEU A 16 -67.61 8.63 18.54
N ASP A 17 -68.42 7.79 17.87
CA ASP A 17 -67.94 6.94 16.77
C ASP A 17 -67.40 7.78 15.61
N ALA A 18 -68.04 8.91 15.28
CA ALA A 18 -67.56 9.81 14.26
C ALA A 18 -66.23 10.49 14.65
N VAL A 19 -66.06 10.87 15.92
CA VAL A 19 -64.82 11.46 16.43
C VAL A 19 -63.69 10.43 16.45
N GLU A 20 -63.97 9.17 16.81
CA GLU A 20 -62.99 8.07 16.77
C GLU A 20 -62.52 7.78 15.34
N VAL A 21 -63.45 7.71 14.38
CA VAL A 21 -63.12 7.52 12.95
C VAL A 21 -62.27 8.68 12.42
N VAL A 22 -62.60 9.92 12.77
CA VAL A 22 -61.81 11.10 12.40
C VAL A 22 -60.43 11.06 13.06
N GLY A 23 -60.33 10.64 14.32
CA GLY A 23 -59.07 10.42 15.02
C GLY A 23 -58.17 9.41 14.30
N GLY A 24 -58.71 8.24 13.94
CA GLY A 24 -57.96 7.23 13.19
C GLY A 24 -57.51 7.69 11.81
N LEU A 25 -58.28 8.58 11.15
CA LEU A 25 -57.84 9.21 9.89
C LEU A 25 -56.66 10.16 10.10
N TYR A 26 -56.64 10.93 11.20
CA TYR A 26 -55.49 11.78 11.53
C TYR A 26 -54.24 10.96 11.85
N ASP A 27 -54.37 9.86 12.60
CA ASP A 27 -53.25 8.95 12.88
C ASP A 27 -52.68 8.35 11.58
N GLN A 28 -53.56 7.95 10.65
CA GLN A 28 -53.13 7.45 9.34
C GLN A 28 -52.43 8.54 8.51
N VAL A 29 -52.92 9.78 8.54
CA VAL A 29 -52.26 10.90 7.86
C VAL A 29 -50.89 11.17 8.48
N ASP A 30 -50.75 11.13 9.80
CA ASP A 30 -49.46 11.31 10.48
C ASP A 30 -48.45 10.22 10.08
N GLU A 31 -48.86 8.95 10.07
CA GLU A 31 -48.01 7.85 9.62
C GLU A 31 -47.56 8.02 8.15
N LEU A 32 -48.49 8.41 7.26
CA LEU A 32 -48.18 8.65 5.85
C LEU A 32 -47.22 9.84 5.68
N VAL A 33 -47.39 10.90 6.46
CA VAL A 33 -46.48 12.06 6.46
C VAL A 33 -45.10 11.64 6.97
N HIS A 34 -45.01 10.89 8.06
CA HIS A 34 -43.75 10.39 8.58
C HIS A 34 -43.01 9.53 7.54
N ARG A 35 -43.73 8.59 6.92
CA ARG A 35 -43.16 7.74 5.86
C ARG A 35 -42.72 8.55 4.65
N LEU A 36 -43.48 9.55 4.25
CA LEU A 36 -43.11 10.44 3.15
C LEU A 36 -41.82 11.21 3.46
N VAL A 37 -41.70 11.76 4.67
CA VAL A 37 -40.48 12.47 5.12
C VAL A 37 -39.28 11.53 5.10
N MET A 38 -39.43 10.31 5.62
CA MET A 38 -38.36 9.31 5.61
C MET A 38 -37.91 8.97 4.18
N LEU A 39 -38.85 8.67 3.28
CA LEU A 39 -38.55 8.35 1.88
C LEU A 39 -37.95 9.55 1.15
N SER A 40 -38.48 10.76 1.36
CA SER A 40 -37.95 11.96 0.73
C SER A 40 -36.50 12.22 1.17
N ASN A 41 -36.20 12.09 2.46
CA ASN A 41 -34.85 12.28 2.98
C ASN A 41 -33.89 11.23 2.43
N GLN A 42 -34.31 9.96 2.37
CA GLN A 42 -33.52 8.90 1.76
C GLN A 42 -33.18 9.21 0.30
N ARG A 43 -34.18 9.60 -0.50
CA ARG A 43 -33.96 9.93 -1.93
C ARG A 43 -33.06 11.14 -2.10
N THR A 44 -33.14 12.14 -1.22
CA THR A 44 -32.20 13.27 -1.22
C THR A 44 -30.77 12.80 -0.96
N GLN A 45 -30.54 11.94 0.04
CA GLN A 45 -29.20 11.40 0.33
C GLN A 45 -28.62 10.59 -0.83
N GLU A 46 -29.45 9.76 -1.48
CA GLU A 46 -29.03 9.01 -2.67
C GLU A 46 -28.63 9.93 -3.83
N LEU A 47 -29.39 11.00 -4.07
CA LEU A 47 -29.07 11.98 -5.11
C LEU A 47 -27.79 12.75 -4.80
N ASP A 48 -27.59 13.16 -3.54
CA ASP A 48 -26.37 13.84 -3.10
C ASP A 48 -25.14 12.94 -3.27
N PHE A 49 -25.25 11.64 -2.94
CA PHE A 49 -24.21 10.66 -3.22
C PHE A 49 -23.91 10.56 -4.72
N ILE A 50 -24.93 10.43 -5.57
CA ILE A 50 -24.74 10.31 -7.02
C ILE A 50 -24.04 11.55 -7.57
N MET A 51 -24.44 12.75 -7.12
CA MET A 51 -23.80 13.99 -7.52
C MET A 51 -22.33 14.05 -7.10
N GLU A 52 -22.04 13.70 -5.85
CA GLU A 52 -20.66 13.64 -5.34
C GLU A 52 -19.83 12.63 -6.13
N PHE A 53 -20.33 11.41 -6.33
CA PHE A 53 -19.66 10.38 -7.12
C PHE A 53 -19.35 10.89 -8.54
N LYS A 54 -20.32 11.53 -9.19
CA LYS A 54 -20.13 12.10 -10.54
C LYS A 54 -19.07 13.19 -10.58
N SER A 55 -18.92 13.97 -9.51
CA SER A 55 -17.82 14.94 -9.40
C SER A 55 -16.44 14.27 -9.28
N LEU A 56 -16.40 13.06 -8.72
CA LEU A 56 -15.17 12.27 -8.51
C LEU A 56 -14.83 11.34 -9.69
N GLU A 57 -15.81 11.00 -10.53
CA GLU A 57 -15.67 10.02 -11.62
C GLU A 57 -14.52 10.38 -12.56
N GLN A 58 -14.30 11.67 -12.81
CA GLN A 58 -13.17 12.15 -13.60
C GLN A 58 -11.81 11.88 -12.92
N GLY A 59 -11.71 12.10 -11.61
CA GLY A 59 -10.50 11.79 -10.85
C GLY A 59 -10.21 10.29 -10.79
N PHE A 60 -11.24 9.45 -10.63
CA PHE A 60 -11.08 7.99 -10.72
C PHE A 60 -10.53 7.58 -12.07
N LYS A 61 -11.06 8.18 -13.15
CA LYS A 61 -10.59 7.93 -14.50
C LYS A 61 -9.14 8.34 -14.69
N GLU A 62 -8.76 9.53 -14.27
CA GLU A 62 -7.37 10.02 -14.39
C GLU A 62 -6.37 9.13 -13.67
N VAL A 63 -6.68 8.68 -12.45
CA VAL A 63 -5.81 7.75 -11.71
C VAL A 63 -5.76 6.39 -12.40
N THR A 64 -6.90 5.87 -12.85
CA THR A 64 -6.96 4.56 -13.54
C THR A 64 -6.19 4.58 -14.85
N ASP A 65 -6.41 5.58 -15.70
CA ASP A 65 -5.74 5.73 -16.98
C ASP A 65 -4.21 5.85 -16.77
N TRP A 66 -3.76 6.61 -15.75
CA TRP A 66 -2.34 6.71 -15.44
C TRP A 66 -1.72 5.37 -14.99
N ILE A 67 -2.43 4.61 -14.15
CA ILE A 67 -1.98 3.28 -13.71
C ILE A 67 -1.80 2.37 -14.92
N GLU A 68 -2.80 2.32 -15.82
CA GLU A 68 -2.78 1.43 -16.98
C GLU A 68 -1.73 1.83 -18.02
N GLU A 69 -1.61 3.12 -18.34
CA GLU A 69 -0.73 3.59 -19.42
C GLU A 69 0.73 3.72 -18.99
N VAL A 70 0.99 4.17 -17.76
CA VAL A 70 2.34 4.48 -17.27
C VAL A 70 2.76 3.51 -16.18
N GLY A 71 1.89 3.32 -15.18
CA GLY A 71 2.15 2.49 -14.00
C GLY A 71 2.57 1.07 -14.38
N GLU A 72 1.71 0.36 -15.11
CA GLU A 72 1.94 -1.04 -15.48
C GLU A 72 3.19 -1.25 -16.33
N SER A 73 3.37 -0.41 -17.36
CA SER A 73 4.50 -0.51 -18.27
C SER A 73 5.84 -0.32 -17.53
N ARG A 74 5.93 0.70 -16.67
CA ARG A 74 7.14 0.94 -15.89
C ARG A 74 7.35 -0.12 -14.82
N LEU A 75 6.28 -0.54 -14.13
CA LEU A 75 6.37 -1.54 -13.08
C LEU A 75 6.83 -2.90 -13.64
N SER A 76 6.34 -3.30 -14.82
CA SER A 76 6.81 -4.52 -15.51
C SER A 76 8.30 -4.45 -15.82
N THR A 77 8.78 -3.32 -16.37
CA THR A 77 10.21 -3.12 -16.66
C THR A 77 11.04 -3.17 -15.37
N LEU A 78 10.52 -2.60 -14.28
CA LEU A 78 11.20 -2.55 -12.99
C LEU A 78 11.12 -3.87 -12.21
N ALA A 79 10.24 -4.80 -12.59
CA ALA A 79 10.13 -6.12 -11.99
C ALA A 79 11.18 -7.13 -12.52
N GLU A 80 11.78 -6.87 -13.69
CA GLU A 80 12.81 -7.74 -14.28
C GLU A 80 14.08 -7.81 -13.41
N LEU A 81 14.78 -8.94 -13.37
CA LEU A 81 16.01 -9.08 -12.58
C LEU A 81 17.22 -8.60 -13.38
N GLU A 82 18.10 -7.81 -12.76
CA GLU A 82 19.36 -7.34 -13.40
C GLU A 82 20.55 -8.23 -13.02
N ASP A 83 21.48 -8.41 -13.97
CA ASP A 83 22.63 -9.32 -13.84
C ASP A 83 23.89 -8.65 -13.27
N SER A 84 23.92 -7.32 -13.12
CA SER A 84 25.07 -6.59 -12.60
C SER A 84 24.71 -5.54 -11.54
N LEU A 85 25.65 -5.28 -10.62
CA LEU A 85 25.48 -4.29 -9.55
C LEU A 85 25.32 -2.86 -10.11
N GLU A 86 26.01 -2.55 -11.22
CA GLU A 86 25.89 -1.24 -11.90
C GLU A 86 24.49 -1.03 -12.50
N GLN A 87 23.95 -2.05 -13.19
CA GLN A 87 22.58 -2.02 -13.71
C GLN A 87 21.55 -1.92 -12.58
N LEU A 88 21.78 -2.61 -11.46
CA LEU A 88 20.90 -2.58 -10.31
C LEU A 88 20.84 -1.20 -9.63
N HIS A 89 21.97 -0.49 -9.51
CA HIS A 89 21.97 0.90 -9.01
C HIS A 89 21.28 1.87 -9.98
N SER A 90 21.46 1.68 -11.29
CA SER A 90 20.73 2.46 -12.30
C SER A 90 19.22 2.23 -12.19
N LYS A 91 18.80 0.97 -12.07
CA LYS A 91 17.41 0.56 -11.86
C LYS A 91 16.82 1.11 -10.56
N GLN A 92 17.58 1.11 -9.45
CA GLN A 92 17.16 1.70 -8.19
C GLN A 92 16.90 3.21 -8.33
N THR A 93 17.71 3.91 -9.12
CA THR A 93 17.53 5.34 -9.39
C THR A 93 16.25 5.58 -10.20
N LEU A 94 16.04 4.82 -11.28
CA LEU A 94 14.83 4.88 -12.09
C LEU A 94 13.58 4.53 -11.28
N PHE A 95 13.67 3.52 -10.40
CA PHE A 95 12.59 3.13 -9.52
C PHE A 95 12.22 4.25 -8.55
N ARG A 96 13.21 4.95 -7.97
CA ARG A 96 12.94 6.07 -7.05
C ARG A 96 12.14 7.17 -7.72
N ASP A 97 12.52 7.54 -8.94
CA ASP A 97 11.83 8.59 -9.69
C ASP A 97 10.39 8.16 -10.05
N PHE A 98 10.21 6.90 -10.45
CA PHE A 98 8.89 6.32 -10.69
C PHE A 98 8.04 6.24 -9.41
N TYR A 99 8.64 5.82 -8.29
CA TYR A 99 7.96 5.61 -7.02
C TYR A 99 7.31 6.89 -6.51
N THR A 100 7.96 8.04 -6.66
CA THR A 100 7.36 9.33 -6.30
C THR A 100 6.07 9.58 -7.06
N ALA A 101 6.07 9.39 -8.38
CA ALA A 101 4.87 9.57 -9.20
C ALA A 101 3.78 8.55 -8.83
N ALA A 102 4.14 7.27 -8.70
CA ALA A 102 3.21 6.21 -8.29
C ALA A 102 2.57 6.51 -6.93
N TYR A 103 3.36 6.95 -5.96
CA TYR A 103 2.88 7.30 -4.64
C TYR A 103 1.91 8.49 -4.66
N GLU A 104 2.20 9.53 -5.47
CA GLU A 104 1.31 10.68 -5.63
C GLU A 104 -0.04 10.28 -6.23
N HIS A 105 -0.05 9.45 -7.27
CA HIS A 105 -1.28 8.95 -7.89
C HIS A 105 -2.06 8.02 -6.98
N CYS A 106 -1.39 7.10 -6.27
CA CYS A 106 -2.03 6.23 -5.27
C CYS A 106 -2.71 7.05 -4.17
N LYS A 107 -1.98 8.01 -3.60
CA LYS A 107 -2.50 8.91 -2.56
C LYS A 107 -3.65 9.78 -3.06
N GLY A 108 -3.58 10.23 -4.31
CA GLY A 108 -4.68 10.91 -4.98
C GLY A 108 -5.93 10.04 -5.07
N GLY A 109 -5.78 8.79 -5.51
CA GLY A 109 -6.87 7.80 -5.55
C GLY A 109 -7.48 7.51 -4.19
N GLU A 110 -6.66 7.34 -3.15
CA GLU A 110 -7.12 7.17 -1.76
C GLU A 110 -7.91 8.38 -1.26
N ALA A 111 -7.48 9.60 -1.59
CA ALA A 111 -8.20 10.81 -1.21
C ALA A 111 -9.58 10.90 -1.87
N LEU A 112 -9.73 10.42 -3.11
CA LEU A 112 -11.02 10.33 -3.79
C LEU A 112 -11.94 9.31 -3.09
N LEU A 113 -11.40 8.13 -2.75
CA LEU A 113 -12.14 7.11 -2.00
C LEU A 113 -12.59 7.60 -0.63
N LYS A 114 -11.73 8.34 0.07
CA LYS A 114 -12.04 8.93 1.38
C LYS A 114 -13.23 9.89 1.35
N ARG A 115 -13.44 10.60 0.25
CA ARG A 115 -14.63 11.47 0.09
C ARG A 115 -15.95 10.68 0.02
N LEU A 116 -15.87 9.40 -0.32
CA LEU A 116 -17.01 8.50 -0.40
C LEU A 116 -17.32 7.76 0.92
N GLU A 117 -16.38 7.69 1.87
CA GLU A 117 -16.58 7.01 3.17
C GLU A 117 -17.79 7.55 3.95
N ARG A 118 -18.07 8.86 3.85
CA ARG A 118 -19.23 9.48 4.52
C ARG A 118 -20.60 8.96 4.06
N TRP A 119 -20.62 8.17 2.98
CA TRP A 119 -21.83 7.59 2.39
C TRP A 119 -21.93 6.07 2.60
N GLU A 120 -21.09 5.47 3.46
CA GLU A 120 -21.08 4.03 3.71
C GLU A 120 -22.45 3.48 4.15
N ASP A 121 -23.22 4.27 4.90
CA ASP A 121 -24.56 3.90 5.37
C ASP A 121 -25.66 4.09 4.32
N VAL A 122 -25.37 4.75 3.20
CA VAL A 122 -26.36 5.03 2.15
C VAL A 122 -26.30 3.91 1.12
N SER A 123 -27.25 2.97 1.21
CA SER A 123 -27.36 1.85 0.29
C SER A 123 -28.79 1.72 -0.26
N SER A 124 -28.89 1.45 -1.55
CA SER A 124 -30.15 1.15 -2.23
C SER A 124 -29.89 0.33 -3.49
N ALA A 125 -30.95 -0.25 -4.07
CA ALA A 125 -30.84 -1.00 -5.32
C ALA A 125 -30.29 -0.12 -6.46
N GLU A 126 -30.64 1.17 -6.45
CA GLU A 126 -30.19 2.16 -7.42
C GLU A 126 -28.70 2.51 -7.28
N LEU A 127 -28.14 2.41 -6.06
CA LEU A 127 -26.74 2.73 -5.79
C LEU A 127 -25.77 1.57 -6.03
N GLN A 128 -26.26 0.34 -6.17
CA GLN A 128 -25.43 -0.85 -6.38
C GLN A 128 -24.43 -0.72 -7.54
N VAL A 129 -24.82 -0.07 -8.64
CA VAL A 129 -23.92 0.15 -9.79
C VAL A 129 -22.71 1.01 -9.42
N TYR A 130 -22.89 1.96 -8.52
CA TYR A 130 -21.82 2.85 -8.05
C TYR A 130 -20.94 2.15 -7.02
N GLU A 131 -21.52 1.38 -6.10
CA GLU A 131 -20.77 0.54 -5.16
C GLU A 131 -19.80 -0.40 -5.89
N VAL A 132 -20.27 -1.05 -6.96
CA VAL A 132 -19.42 -1.89 -7.81
C VAL A 132 -18.28 -1.11 -8.44
N LYS A 133 -18.54 0.10 -8.96
CA LYS A 133 -17.49 0.98 -9.53
C LYS A 133 -16.46 1.39 -8.48
N VAL A 134 -16.90 1.85 -7.30
CA VAL A 134 -16.02 2.23 -6.19
C VAL A 134 -15.16 1.04 -5.78
N ARG A 135 -15.76 -0.14 -5.64
CA ARG A 135 -15.04 -1.35 -5.24
C ARG A 135 -14.04 -1.79 -6.30
N SER A 136 -14.41 -1.74 -7.58
CA SER A 136 -13.50 -2.03 -8.68
C SER A 136 -12.29 -1.09 -8.67
N PHE A 137 -12.51 0.21 -8.48
CA PHE A 137 -11.43 1.19 -8.37
C PHE A 137 -10.54 0.93 -7.16
N TRP A 138 -11.13 0.67 -5.98
CA TRP A 138 -10.38 0.37 -4.76
C TRP A 138 -9.48 -0.86 -4.93
N VAL A 139 -10.01 -1.95 -5.48
CA VAL A 139 -9.23 -3.17 -5.73
C VAL A 139 -8.08 -2.88 -6.69
N HIS A 140 -8.34 -2.17 -7.78
CA HIS A 140 -7.31 -1.84 -8.77
C HIS A 140 -6.20 -0.96 -8.19
N LEU A 141 -6.57 0.09 -7.46
CA LEU A 141 -5.62 1.00 -6.81
C LEU A 141 -4.78 0.27 -5.75
N ASN A 142 -5.41 -0.54 -4.92
CA ASN A 142 -4.74 -1.26 -3.84
C ASN A 142 -3.80 -2.35 -4.38
N ASP A 143 -4.21 -3.08 -5.41
CA ASP A 143 -3.35 -4.05 -6.09
C ASP A 143 -2.09 -3.39 -6.66
N PHE A 144 -2.26 -2.28 -7.39
CA PHE A 144 -1.14 -1.53 -7.95
C PHE A 144 -0.21 -1.00 -6.85
N SER A 145 -0.76 -0.37 -5.81
CA SER A 145 0.01 0.15 -4.66
C SER A 145 0.84 -0.95 -3.99
N GLN A 146 0.24 -2.13 -3.77
CA GLN A 146 0.94 -3.27 -3.19
C GLN A 146 2.10 -3.74 -4.06
N ARG A 147 1.89 -3.87 -5.39
CA ARG A 147 2.96 -4.29 -6.30
C ARG A 147 4.11 -3.28 -6.40
N VAL A 148 3.81 -1.99 -6.29
CA VAL A 148 4.85 -0.94 -6.21
C VAL A 148 5.69 -1.11 -4.94
N GLU A 149 5.08 -1.32 -3.79
CA GLU A 149 5.81 -1.58 -2.53
C GLU A 149 6.60 -2.89 -2.58
N ASP A 150 6.03 -3.96 -3.14
CA ASP A 150 6.74 -5.24 -3.28
C ASP A 150 7.99 -5.08 -4.15
N THR A 151 7.88 -4.35 -5.26
CA THR A 151 9.00 -4.06 -6.17
C THR A 151 10.09 -3.25 -5.47
N LYS A 152 9.72 -2.24 -4.68
CA LYS A 152 10.65 -1.47 -3.84
C LYS A 152 11.43 -2.37 -2.90
N THR A 153 10.72 -3.23 -2.15
CA THR A 153 11.39 -4.13 -1.20
C THR A 153 12.29 -5.14 -1.91
N ASN A 154 11.93 -5.60 -3.11
CA ASN A 154 12.74 -6.52 -3.90
C ASN A 154 14.04 -5.85 -4.37
N ILE A 155 13.96 -4.64 -4.94
CA ILE A 155 15.14 -3.87 -5.38
C ILE A 155 16.08 -3.63 -4.19
N ASP A 156 15.55 -3.17 -3.05
CA ASP A 156 16.36 -2.89 -1.86
C ASP A 156 17.05 -4.15 -1.30
N LYS A 157 16.36 -5.30 -1.30
CA LYS A 157 16.95 -6.59 -0.89
C LYS A 157 18.05 -7.02 -1.85
N THR A 158 17.82 -6.90 -3.15
CA THR A 158 18.77 -7.31 -4.19
C THR A 158 20.04 -6.44 -4.12
N VAL A 159 19.91 -5.12 -3.94
CA VAL A 159 21.06 -4.22 -3.81
C VAL A 159 21.93 -4.62 -2.62
N ARG A 160 21.31 -4.81 -1.44
CA ARG A 160 22.02 -5.23 -0.23
C ARG A 160 22.75 -6.56 -0.40
N LEU A 161 22.16 -7.50 -1.13
CA LEU A 161 22.78 -8.80 -1.41
C LEU A 161 24.04 -8.64 -2.28
N TYR A 162 23.97 -7.85 -3.35
CA TYR A 162 25.11 -7.63 -4.24
C TYR A 162 26.24 -6.82 -3.56
N GLU A 163 25.91 -5.81 -2.75
CA GLU A 163 26.88 -5.07 -1.93
C GLU A 163 27.60 -6.01 -0.94
N PHE A 164 26.88 -6.96 -0.34
CA PHE A 164 27.48 -7.97 0.52
C PHE A 164 28.46 -8.86 -0.25
N PHE A 165 28.08 -9.36 -1.43
CA PHE A 165 28.98 -10.17 -2.26
C PHE A 165 30.21 -9.39 -2.71
N ASP A 166 30.06 -8.12 -3.06
CA ASP A 166 31.18 -7.27 -3.47
C ASP A 166 32.18 -7.06 -2.33
N LYS A 167 31.67 -6.78 -1.13
CA LYS A 167 32.49 -6.67 0.09
C LYS A 167 33.25 -7.96 0.38
N VAL A 168 32.59 -9.11 0.32
CA VAL A 168 33.24 -10.41 0.56
C VAL A 168 34.33 -10.65 -0.49
N ARG A 169 34.04 -10.45 -1.78
CA ARG A 169 35.02 -10.58 -2.87
C ARG A 169 36.24 -9.69 -2.63
N GLY A 170 36.05 -8.44 -2.24
CA GLY A 170 37.14 -7.53 -1.89
C GLY A 170 37.99 -8.03 -0.72
N THR A 171 37.35 -8.52 0.36
CA THR A 171 38.08 -9.10 1.51
C THR A 171 38.85 -10.36 1.15
N THR A 172 38.29 -11.25 0.32
CA THR A 172 38.96 -12.45 -0.15
C THR A 172 40.19 -12.12 -0.99
N ILE A 173 40.09 -11.16 -1.90
CA ILE A 173 41.23 -10.70 -2.70
C ILE A 173 42.31 -10.10 -1.80
N ALA A 174 41.95 -9.20 -0.89
CA ALA A 174 42.90 -8.58 0.04
C ALA A 174 43.62 -9.64 0.93
N PHE A 175 42.87 -10.61 1.45
CA PHE A 175 43.43 -11.71 2.23
C PHE A 175 44.38 -12.59 1.40
N SER A 176 44.01 -12.91 0.16
CA SER A 176 44.88 -13.67 -0.75
C SER A 176 46.20 -12.95 -1.06
N VAL A 177 46.15 -11.62 -1.27
CA VAL A 177 47.34 -10.79 -1.48
C VAL A 177 48.20 -10.76 -0.22
N PHE A 178 47.60 -10.62 0.96
CA PHE A 178 48.32 -10.64 2.25
C PHE A 178 49.04 -11.98 2.49
N LEU A 179 48.37 -13.11 2.24
CA LEU A 179 48.99 -14.43 2.33
C LEU A 179 50.16 -14.58 1.35
N SER A 180 50.01 -14.10 0.10
CA SER A 180 51.08 -14.14 -0.90
C SER A 180 52.29 -13.28 -0.48
N LEU A 181 52.04 -12.09 0.06
CA LEU A 181 53.09 -11.16 0.47
C LEU A 181 53.86 -11.70 1.69
N SER A 182 53.14 -12.29 2.65
CA SER A 182 53.73 -12.90 3.84
C SER A 182 54.54 -14.17 3.52
N ALA A 183 54.07 -15.01 2.58
CA ALA A 183 54.85 -16.12 2.03
C ALA A 183 56.12 -15.66 1.28
N SER A 184 56.03 -14.57 0.51
CA SER A 184 57.20 -14.00 -0.19
C SER A 184 58.23 -13.43 0.78
N LEU A 185 57.77 -12.74 1.83
CA LEU A 185 58.63 -12.18 2.88
C LEU A 185 59.36 -13.28 3.65
N SER A 186 58.64 -14.33 4.07
CA SER A 186 59.26 -15.49 4.76
C SER A 186 60.30 -16.19 3.90
N LEU A 187 60.05 -16.40 2.60
CA LEU A 187 61.02 -16.95 1.67
C LEU A 187 62.27 -16.06 1.55
N SER A 188 62.09 -14.74 1.42
CA SER A 188 63.22 -13.80 1.35
C SER A 188 64.08 -13.83 2.62
N LEU A 189 63.46 -13.89 3.81
CA LEU A 189 64.17 -14.01 5.09
C LEU A 189 64.93 -15.33 5.19
N PHE A 190 64.33 -16.43 4.73
CA PHE A 190 64.99 -17.74 4.70
C PHE A 190 66.22 -17.73 3.78
N THR A 191 66.10 -17.20 2.55
CA THR A 191 67.23 -17.10 1.60
C THR A 191 68.34 -16.18 2.10
N ALA A 192 67.99 -15.07 2.77
CA ALA A 192 68.96 -14.17 3.39
C ALA A 192 69.73 -14.85 4.53
N SER A 193 69.03 -15.59 5.39
CA SER A 193 69.64 -16.37 6.49
C SER A 193 70.57 -17.48 5.98
N ALA A 194 70.16 -18.21 4.93
CA ALA A 194 70.98 -19.22 4.29
C ALA A 194 72.25 -18.63 3.65
N SER A 195 72.15 -17.45 3.03
CA SER A 195 73.30 -16.73 2.46
C SER A 195 74.30 -16.30 3.52
N PHE A 196 73.83 -15.79 4.66
CA PHE A 196 74.67 -15.35 5.78
C PHE A 196 75.46 -16.52 6.40
N THR A 197 74.79 -17.66 6.55
CA THR A 197 75.40 -18.91 7.03
C THR A 197 76.52 -19.39 6.08
N ARG A 198 76.33 -19.24 4.76
CA ARG A 198 77.31 -19.61 3.73
C ARG A 198 78.55 -18.69 3.71
N LEU A 199 78.41 -17.45 4.15
CA LEU A 199 79.49 -16.45 4.28
C LEU A 199 80.27 -16.57 5.59
N GLY A 200 80.01 -17.60 6.42
CA GLY A 200 80.74 -17.86 7.65
C GLY A 200 80.41 -16.92 8.81
N VAL A 201 79.33 -16.13 8.69
CA VAL A 201 78.86 -15.24 9.76
C VAL A 201 77.79 -15.99 10.56
N ALA A 202 78.06 -16.27 11.84
CA ALA A 202 77.13 -17.02 12.70
C ALA A 202 75.81 -16.24 12.87
N PRO A 203 74.65 -16.79 12.44
CA PRO A 203 73.39 -16.06 12.53
C PRO A 203 72.84 -16.11 13.96
N ALA A 204 72.92 -15.00 14.69
CA ALA A 204 72.37 -14.86 16.05
C ALA A 204 70.82 -14.88 16.12
N ILE A 205 70.11 -15.14 15.02
CA ILE A 205 68.66 -14.90 14.89
C ILE A 205 67.86 -16.18 14.56
N SER A 206 68.50 -17.35 14.52
CA SER A 206 67.93 -18.51 13.82
C SER A 206 66.77 -19.27 14.50
N ILE A 207 66.32 -18.91 15.72
CA ILE A 207 65.29 -19.72 16.43
C ILE A 207 64.02 -18.93 16.77
N ALA A 208 64.07 -17.59 16.88
CA ALA A 208 62.92 -16.82 17.34
C ALA A 208 61.83 -16.59 16.28
N PHE A 209 62.17 -16.65 14.98
CA PHE A 209 61.23 -16.28 13.91
C PHE A 209 60.29 -17.41 13.45
N VAL A 210 60.57 -18.67 13.79
CA VAL A 210 59.77 -19.82 13.32
C VAL A 210 58.49 -20.00 14.17
N PHE A 211 58.50 -19.58 15.44
CA PHE A 211 57.40 -19.86 16.36
C PHE A 211 56.23 -18.85 16.33
N ILE A 212 56.39 -17.68 15.71
CA ILE A 212 55.34 -16.65 15.67
C ILE A 212 54.31 -16.89 14.55
N TRP A 213 54.58 -17.80 13.61
CA TRP A 213 53.75 -17.97 12.40
C TRP A 213 52.78 -19.16 12.42
N ILE A 214 52.65 -19.89 13.53
CA ILE A 214 51.83 -21.11 13.66
C ILE A 214 50.61 -20.94 14.60
N LEU A 215 50.44 -19.80 15.28
CA LEU A 215 49.26 -19.52 16.12
C LEU A 215 48.35 -18.45 15.53
#